data_AF-A0A4Q2DTM2-F1
#
_entry.id   AF-A0A4Q2DTM2-F1
#
_cell.length_a   1.000
_cell.length_b   1.000
_cell.length_c   1.000
_cell.angle_alpha   90.00
_cell.angle_beta   90.00
_cell.angle_gamma   90.00
#
_symmetry.space_group_name_H-M   'P 1'
#
loop_
_entity.id
_entity.type
_entity.pdbx_description
1 polymer ?
#
loop_
_entity_poly.entity_id
_entity_poly.type
_entity_poly.pdbx_seq_one_letter_code
_entity_poly.pdbx_strand_id
1 'polypeptide(L)'
;MSFAKEGDKTGEKSTQDSVYAKEKGSKGAQIQIDNQTPPSLVALGGYKPLPGVLRLVIVVDLEDDLREYAQVPFPETYEEAQKAAIDTLGEHMTNPKPANIQLKGISRGRDGQWISNFIRPQDWSVIVAASYCEILVIDKTPDRQTNADQAMEEEDEDFLHGHLWITAGRKTDGSMEWTKVQRQVYANTRQGNEGRPVTPWVNRPTSYQDALKIVLEVMKAQWDIRKKLEHSAGTTVSFSGSNNPPTLPQPQETNKFPVKFFTFPPRNDDYTSQWKPFPEAAYRDKKVWKRVVPAPGEILGVAVHI
;
A
#
# COMPACT_ATOMS: atom_id res chain seq x y z
N MET A 1 14.17 -79.55 1.74
CA MET A 1 13.96 -80.01 3.14
C MET A 1 13.56 -78.76 3.92
N SER A 2 12.32 -78.26 3.97
CA SER A 2 10.96 -78.84 4.09
C SER A 2 10.62 -79.41 5.46
N PHE A 3 9.44 -78.97 5.93
CA PHE A 3 8.60 -79.32 7.10
C PHE A 3 8.99 -78.63 8.43
N ALA A 4 8.18 -77.76 9.06
CA ALA A 4 6.73 -77.65 9.32
C ALA A 4 6.16 -78.72 10.26
N LYS A 5 5.57 -78.28 11.39
CA LYS A 5 4.32 -78.76 12.04
C LYS A 5 4.09 -78.07 13.40
N GLU A 6 2.95 -77.38 13.57
CA GLU A 6 1.73 -77.77 14.35
C GLU A 6 1.93 -77.54 15.87
N GLY A 7 1.00 -77.06 16.69
CA GLY A 7 -0.42 -76.66 16.73
C GLY A 7 -0.60 -76.05 18.16
N ASP A 8 -1.64 -75.35 18.58
CA ASP A 8 -3.04 -75.77 18.61
C ASP A 8 -3.92 -74.61 19.14
N LYS A 9 -5.22 -74.74 18.91
CA LYS A 9 -6.33 -73.78 19.09
C LYS A 9 -6.96 -73.84 20.48
N THR A 10 -7.69 -72.76 20.81
CA THR A 10 -9.03 -72.65 21.48
C THR A 10 -9.06 -71.29 22.19
N GLY A 11 -10.12 -70.49 22.25
CA GLY A 11 -11.50 -70.58 21.82
C GLY A 11 -12.30 -69.54 22.60
N GLU A 12 -13.16 -68.80 21.91
CA GLU A 12 -14.48 -68.31 22.34
C GLU A 12 -14.74 -67.05 23.21
N LYS A 13 -15.81 -66.36 22.75
CA LYS A 13 -16.80 -65.49 23.40
C LYS A 13 -16.64 -63.95 23.40
N SER A 14 -17.11 -63.41 22.27
CA SER A 14 -18.11 -62.34 22.12
C SER A 14 -18.94 -61.98 23.38
N THR A 15 -18.96 -60.69 23.73
CA THR A 15 -20.15 -60.01 24.26
C THR A 15 -20.13 -58.55 23.83
N GLN A 16 -21.11 -58.17 23.00
CA GLN A 16 -21.46 -56.79 22.68
C GLN A 16 -22.22 -56.20 23.87
N ASP A 17 -21.76 -55.07 24.39
CA ASP A 17 -22.62 -54.15 25.15
C ASP A 17 -22.49 -52.75 24.56
N SER A 18 -23.57 -52.34 23.89
CA SER A 18 -23.78 -51.00 23.37
C SER A 18 -24.33 -50.11 24.49
N VAL A 19 -23.56 -49.12 24.92
CA VAL A 19 -24.09 -47.99 25.71
C VAL A 19 -24.04 -46.75 24.82
N TYR A 20 -25.20 -46.38 24.27
CA TYR A 20 -25.41 -45.09 23.62
C TYR A 20 -25.41 -43.99 24.70
N ALA A 21 -24.30 -43.27 24.83
CA ALA A 21 -24.30 -41.97 25.46
C ALA A 21 -24.77 -40.92 24.42
N LYS A 22 -25.94 -40.32 24.69
CA LYS A 22 -26.45 -39.14 23.98
C LYS A 22 -25.54 -37.95 24.29
N GLU A 23 -24.57 -37.66 23.41
CA GLU A 23 -23.96 -36.34 23.37
C GLU A 23 -24.94 -35.35 22.71
N LYS A 24 -25.37 -34.35 23.49
CA LYS A 24 -26.09 -33.19 22.98
C LYS A 24 -25.13 -32.39 22.10
N GLY A 25 -25.33 -32.48 20.79
CA GLY A 25 -24.68 -31.60 19.82
C GLY A 25 -24.93 -30.14 20.16
N SER A 26 -23.87 -29.46 20.61
CA SER A 26 -23.78 -28.01 20.61
C SER A 26 -23.81 -27.57 19.15
N LYS A 27 -24.86 -26.85 18.75
CA LYS A 27 -24.96 -26.22 17.44
C LYS A 27 -23.85 -25.17 17.34
N GLY A 28 -22.75 -25.54 16.67
CA GLY A 28 -21.75 -24.59 16.23
C GLY A 28 -22.43 -23.53 15.37
N ALA A 29 -22.34 -22.28 15.81
CA ALA A 29 -22.75 -21.14 15.02
C ALA A 29 -21.87 -21.10 13.76
N GLN A 30 -22.44 -21.43 12.60
CA GLN A 30 -21.85 -21.06 11.33
C GLN A 30 -21.88 -19.54 11.24
N ILE A 31 -20.70 -18.94 11.35
CA ILE A 31 -20.48 -17.55 10.98
C ILE A 31 -20.71 -17.49 9.47
N GLN A 32 -21.86 -16.97 9.04
CA GLN A 32 -22.05 -16.49 7.68
C GLN A 32 -21.10 -15.30 7.52
N ILE A 33 -19.95 -15.54 6.90
CA ILE A 33 -19.06 -14.48 6.43
C ILE A 33 -19.76 -13.87 5.22
N ASP A 34 -20.26 -12.66 5.39
CA ASP A 34 -20.90 -11.88 4.34
C ASP A 34 -19.88 -11.64 3.22
N ASN A 35 -20.13 -12.20 2.03
CA ASN A 35 -19.26 -12.10 0.85
C ASN A 35 -19.37 -10.71 0.20
N GLN A 36 -19.19 -9.65 0.99
CA GLN A 36 -18.92 -8.34 0.43
C GLN A 36 -17.48 -8.37 -0.07
N THR A 37 -17.32 -8.58 -1.38
CA THR A 37 -16.02 -8.56 -2.05
C THR A 37 -15.32 -7.25 -1.70
N PRO A 38 -14.22 -7.27 -0.91
CA PRO A 38 -13.47 -6.05 -0.64
C PRO A 38 -12.95 -5.49 -1.98
N PRO A 39 -12.79 -4.16 -2.09
CA PRO A 39 -12.24 -3.56 -3.29
C PRO A 39 -10.92 -4.25 -3.63
N SER A 40 -10.86 -4.82 -4.84
CA SER A 40 -9.71 -5.56 -5.35
C SER A 40 -8.47 -4.67 -5.37
N LEU A 41 -7.65 -4.75 -4.32
CA LEU A 41 -6.29 -4.24 -4.32
C LEU A 41 -5.50 -5.07 -5.34
N VAL A 42 -5.16 -4.47 -6.47
CA VAL A 42 -4.30 -5.12 -7.46
C VAL A 42 -2.90 -5.17 -6.85
N ALA A 43 -2.50 -6.34 -6.32
CA ALA A 43 -1.11 -6.54 -5.98
C ALA A 43 -0.31 -6.60 -7.29
N LEU A 44 0.56 -5.61 -7.47
CA LEU A 44 1.34 -5.42 -8.68
C LEU A 44 2.48 -6.45 -8.70
N GLY A 45 2.23 -7.57 -9.37
CA GLY A 45 3.13 -8.72 -9.47
C GLY A 45 2.45 -10.05 -9.83
N GLY A 46 1.15 -10.02 -10.17
CA GLY A 46 0.38 -11.23 -10.45
C GLY A 46 -0.03 -12.01 -9.19
N TYR A 47 0.45 -11.60 -8.01
CA TYR A 47 -0.09 -12.07 -6.75
C TYR A 47 -1.53 -11.60 -6.63
N LYS A 48 -2.44 -12.52 -6.31
CA LYS A 48 -3.80 -12.17 -5.94
C LYS A 48 -3.88 -12.27 -4.42
N PRO A 49 -4.04 -11.15 -3.70
CA PRO A 49 -4.11 -11.21 -2.26
C PRO A 49 -5.26 -12.10 -1.81
N LEU A 50 -4.97 -12.99 -0.88
CA LEU A 50 -5.98 -13.83 -0.24
C LEU A 50 -6.54 -13.06 0.97
N PRO A 51 -7.87 -12.96 1.12
CA PRO A 51 -8.46 -12.32 2.30
C PRO A 51 -7.93 -12.94 3.59
N GLY A 52 -7.48 -12.11 4.53
CA GLY A 52 -6.97 -12.56 5.83
C GLY A 52 -5.58 -13.20 5.80
N VAL A 53 -4.85 -13.10 4.68
CA VAL A 53 -3.47 -13.62 4.55
C VAL A 53 -2.53 -12.46 4.22
N LEU A 54 -1.40 -12.42 4.92
CA LEU A 54 -0.28 -11.53 4.66
C LEU A 54 0.85 -12.34 4.00
N ARG A 55 1.46 -11.79 2.95
CA ARG A 55 2.69 -12.35 2.39
C ARG A 55 3.90 -11.59 2.94
N LEU A 56 4.79 -12.32 3.59
CA LEU A 56 6.09 -11.83 4.03
C LEU A 56 7.13 -12.17 2.96
N VAL A 57 8.06 -11.25 2.72
CA VAL A 57 9.12 -11.38 1.72
C VAL A 57 10.45 -11.07 2.38
N ILE A 58 11.47 -11.91 2.19
CA ILE A 58 12.86 -11.60 2.57
C ILE A 58 13.75 -11.68 1.33
N VAL A 59 14.67 -10.74 1.20
CA VAL A 59 15.73 -10.79 0.18
C VAL A 59 16.91 -11.52 0.81
N VAL A 60 17.19 -12.72 0.32
CA VAL A 60 18.24 -13.60 0.86
C VAL A 60 19.60 -13.20 0.29
N ASP A 61 19.62 -12.85 -0.99
CA ASP A 61 20.80 -12.42 -1.72
C ASP A 61 20.49 -11.13 -2.51
N LEU A 62 21.29 -10.09 -2.26
CA LEU A 62 21.15 -8.79 -2.93
C LEU A 62 21.71 -8.82 -4.35
N GLU A 63 22.67 -9.70 -4.65
CA GLU A 63 23.31 -9.79 -5.97
C GLU A 63 22.41 -10.56 -6.95
N ASP A 64 21.82 -11.66 -6.48
CA ASP A 64 20.98 -12.55 -7.30
C ASP A 64 19.48 -12.22 -7.25
N ASP A 65 19.09 -11.19 -6.48
CA ASP A 65 17.69 -10.82 -6.21
C ASP A 65 16.85 -12.04 -5.75
N LEU A 66 17.49 -12.96 -5.01
CA LEU A 66 16.86 -14.18 -4.53
C LEU A 66 15.90 -13.85 -3.39
N ARG A 67 14.64 -14.24 -3.57
CA ARG A 67 13.54 -13.89 -2.67
C ARG A 67 12.83 -15.12 -2.16
N GLU A 68 12.66 -15.15 -0.87
CA GLU A 68 11.85 -16.15 -0.19
C GLU A 68 10.56 -15.52 0.31
N TYR A 69 9.50 -16.32 0.27
CA TYR A 69 8.14 -15.86 0.56
C TYR A 69 7.49 -16.76 1.58
N ALA A 70 6.84 -16.16 2.57
CA ALA A 70 5.95 -16.87 3.49
C ALA A 70 4.55 -16.28 3.41
N GLN A 71 3.53 -17.13 3.52
CA GLN A 71 2.15 -16.70 3.68
C GLN A 71 1.73 -16.99 5.12
N VAL A 72 1.28 -15.96 5.82
CA VAL A 72 0.88 -16.06 7.23
C VAL A 72 -0.52 -15.51 7.40
N PRO A 73 -1.29 -15.97 8.40
CA PRO A 73 -2.51 -15.29 8.82
C PRO A 73 -2.21 -13.81 9.08
N PHE A 74 -3.14 -12.94 8.71
CA PHE A 74 -2.93 -11.51 8.83
C PHE A 74 -2.77 -11.10 10.30
N PRO A 75 -1.59 -10.61 10.72
CA PRO A 75 -1.32 -10.30 12.12
C PRO A 75 -1.98 -8.97 12.51
N GLU A 76 -2.55 -8.92 13.71
CA GLU A 76 -3.27 -7.74 14.21
C GLU A 76 -2.30 -6.63 14.65
N THR A 77 -1.08 -7.02 15.04
CA THR A 77 -0.05 -6.11 15.56
C THR A 77 1.26 -6.23 14.79
N TYR A 78 2.11 -5.22 14.93
CA TYR A 78 3.46 -5.22 14.36
C TYR A 78 4.31 -6.34 14.97
N GLU A 79 4.19 -6.55 16.28
CA GLU A 79 4.91 -7.57 17.03
C GLU A 79 4.51 -8.98 16.61
N GLU A 80 3.22 -9.22 16.35
CA GLU A 80 2.75 -10.47 15.77
C GLU A 80 3.30 -10.69 14.36
N ALA A 81 3.40 -9.63 13.55
CA ALA A 81 4.00 -9.71 12.22
C ALA A 81 5.50 -10.03 12.28
N GLN A 82 6.24 -9.42 13.21
CA GLN A 82 7.65 -9.75 13.45
C GLN A 82 7.81 -11.20 13.90
N LYS A 83 6.95 -11.66 14.82
CA LYS A 83 6.96 -13.06 15.27
C LYS A 83 6.68 -14.02 14.12
N ALA A 84 5.66 -13.75 13.32
CA ALA A 84 5.34 -14.56 12.14
C ALA A 84 6.50 -14.59 11.14
N ALA A 85 7.22 -13.48 10.97
CA ALA A 85 8.42 -13.42 10.14
C ALA A 85 9.57 -14.28 10.68
N ILE A 86 9.79 -14.28 12.00
CA ILE A 86 10.78 -15.16 12.65
C ILE A 86 10.40 -16.62 12.46
N ASP A 87 9.14 -16.96 12.75
CA ASP A 87 8.66 -18.34 12.74
C ASP A 87 8.71 -18.96 11.33
N THR A 88 8.59 -18.14 10.27
CA THR A 88 8.51 -18.62 8.88
C THR A 88 9.74 -18.36 8.03
N LEU A 89 10.45 -17.25 8.24
CA LEU A 89 11.60 -16.83 7.44
C LEU A 89 12.90 -16.77 8.27
N GLY A 90 12.85 -17.12 9.56
CA GLY A 90 13.98 -17.00 10.47
C GLY A 90 15.22 -17.80 10.07
N GLU A 91 15.07 -18.88 9.31
CA GLU A 91 16.21 -19.66 8.78
C GLU A 91 17.05 -18.90 7.76
N HIS A 92 16.49 -17.85 7.14
CA HIS A 92 17.20 -16.96 6.21
C HIS A 92 17.77 -15.71 6.89
N MET A 93 17.61 -15.59 8.21
CA MET A 93 18.09 -14.46 9.02
C MET A 93 19.35 -14.84 9.81
N THR A 94 20.25 -13.88 10.00
CA THR A 94 21.46 -14.05 10.80
C THR A 94 21.16 -14.03 12.30
N ASN A 95 20.19 -13.21 12.75
CA ASN A 95 19.80 -13.13 14.16
C ASN A 95 18.29 -12.85 14.30
N PRO A 96 17.43 -13.89 14.20
CA PRO A 96 15.98 -13.76 14.14
C PRO A 96 15.38 -13.41 15.51
N LYS A 97 15.62 -12.17 15.96
CA LYS A 97 15.03 -11.58 17.16
C LYS A 97 14.15 -10.40 16.75
N PRO A 98 13.03 -10.13 17.44
CA PRO A 98 12.15 -9.02 17.09
C PRO A 98 12.88 -7.67 17.01
N ALA A 99 13.83 -7.42 17.90
CA ALA A 99 14.63 -6.18 17.91
C ALA A 99 15.49 -5.98 16.64
N ASN A 100 15.80 -7.06 15.92
CA ASN A 100 16.60 -7.01 14.69
C ASN A 100 15.74 -7.05 13.43
N ILE A 101 14.42 -7.10 13.55
CA ILE A 101 13.54 -7.22 12.39
C ILE A 101 12.86 -5.89 12.14
N GLN A 102 12.98 -5.41 10.91
CA GLN A 102 12.23 -4.27 10.42
C GLN A 102 11.30 -4.69 9.30
N LEU A 103 10.04 -4.30 9.42
CA LEU A 103 9.03 -4.52 8.40
C LEU A 103 8.88 -3.26 7.55
N LYS A 104 9.00 -3.41 6.22
CA LYS A 104 8.74 -2.34 5.26
C LYS A 104 7.59 -2.75 4.34
N GLY A 105 6.65 -1.84 4.12
CA GLY A 105 5.55 -2.03 3.17
C GLY A 105 6.08 -1.91 1.76
N ILE A 106 5.75 -2.85 0.89
CA ILE A 106 6.26 -2.88 -0.47
C ILE A 106 5.19 -2.40 -1.44
N SER A 107 5.57 -1.50 -2.33
CA SER A 107 4.80 -1.15 -3.52
C SER A 107 5.71 -1.26 -4.74
N ARG A 108 5.16 -1.50 -5.93
CA ARG A 108 5.94 -1.39 -7.16
C ARG A 108 5.76 0.00 -7.76
N GLY A 109 6.83 0.64 -8.21
CA GLY A 109 6.77 1.85 -9.00
C GLY A 109 6.19 1.61 -10.39
N ARG A 110 6.08 2.69 -11.17
CA ARG A 110 5.58 2.66 -12.56
C ARG A 110 6.42 1.79 -13.49
N ASP A 111 7.70 1.66 -13.18
CA ASP A 111 8.73 0.91 -13.89
C ASP A 111 8.91 -0.51 -13.35
N GLY A 112 8.07 -0.93 -12.39
CA GLY A 112 8.17 -2.22 -11.74
C GLY A 112 9.22 -2.30 -10.63
N GLN A 113 9.96 -1.22 -10.36
CA GLN A 113 10.94 -1.20 -9.26
C GLN A 113 10.26 -1.31 -7.90
N TRP A 114 10.93 -1.95 -6.94
CA TRP A 114 10.42 -2.10 -5.59
C TRP A 114 10.66 -0.81 -4.81
N ILE A 115 9.56 -0.27 -4.28
CA ILE A 115 9.58 0.89 -3.42
C ILE A 115 9.12 0.41 -2.05
N SER A 116 10.10 0.30 -1.15
CA SER A 116 9.86 -0.09 0.23
C SER A 116 9.62 1.15 1.09
N ASN A 117 8.69 1.06 2.02
CA ASN A 117 8.32 2.15 2.91
C ASN A 117 8.38 1.66 4.35
N PHE A 118 9.07 2.39 5.21
CA PHE A 118 9.19 2.00 6.60
C PHE A 118 7.82 2.00 7.29
N ILE A 119 7.46 0.88 7.92
CA ILE A 119 6.25 0.78 8.72
C ILE A 119 6.63 0.94 10.18
N ARG A 120 6.13 2.01 10.81
CA ARG A 120 6.24 2.17 12.26
C ARG A 120 5.27 1.23 12.95
N PRO A 121 5.61 0.69 14.14
CA PRO A 121 4.72 -0.20 14.87
C PRO A 121 3.30 0.36 15.07
N GLN A 122 3.20 1.65 15.43
CA GLN A 122 1.92 2.34 15.64
C GLN A 122 1.08 2.54 14.37
N ASP A 123 1.69 2.48 13.19
CA ASP A 123 1.00 2.66 11.91
C ASP A 123 0.57 1.33 11.27
N TRP A 124 0.91 0.18 11.89
CA TRP A 124 0.64 -1.16 11.36
C TRP A 124 -0.82 -1.35 10.93
N SER A 125 -1.75 -1.07 11.83
CA SER A 125 -3.18 -1.28 11.58
C SER A 125 -3.73 -0.42 10.45
N VAL A 126 -3.19 0.79 10.25
CA VAL A 126 -3.62 1.71 9.19
C VAL A 126 -3.07 1.26 7.84
N ILE A 127 -1.77 0.95 7.81
CA ILE A 127 -1.03 0.64 6.59
C ILE A 127 -1.48 -0.71 6.01
N VAL A 128 -1.47 -1.75 6.84
CA VAL A 128 -1.69 -3.10 6.34
C VAL A 128 -3.17 -3.32 6.03
N ALA A 129 -4.10 -2.73 6.81
CA ALA A 129 -5.53 -2.78 6.48
C ALA A 129 -5.89 -2.04 5.18
N ALA A 130 -5.15 -0.96 4.84
CA ALA A 130 -5.49 -0.12 3.71
C ALA A 130 -4.87 -0.57 2.37
N SER A 131 -3.70 -1.23 2.37
CA SER A 131 -2.91 -1.24 1.12
C SER A 131 -1.89 -2.36 0.92
N TYR A 132 -1.41 -3.06 1.95
CA TYR A 132 -0.27 -3.96 1.76
C TYR A 132 -0.65 -5.42 1.92
N CYS A 133 -0.52 -6.14 0.81
CA CYS A 133 -0.61 -7.60 0.77
C CYS A 133 0.78 -8.26 0.85
N GLU A 134 1.84 -7.46 0.73
CA GLU A 134 3.24 -7.87 0.74
C GLU A 134 4.07 -6.96 1.66
N ILE A 135 4.84 -7.55 2.57
CA ILE A 135 5.68 -6.88 3.55
C ILE A 135 7.11 -7.40 3.42
N LEU A 136 8.08 -6.49 3.27
CA LEU A 136 9.49 -6.79 3.26
C LEU A 136 9.97 -6.96 4.70
N VAL A 137 10.63 -8.08 4.96
CA VAL A 137 11.28 -8.41 6.21
C VAL A 137 12.77 -8.10 6.04
N ILE A 138 13.26 -7.15 6.82
CA ILE A 138 14.67 -6.74 6.83
C ILE A 138 15.31 -7.21 8.13
N ASP A 139 16.42 -7.95 8.00
CA ASP A 139 17.30 -8.30 9.09
C ASP A 139 18.32 -7.17 9.33
N LYS A 140 18.17 -6.43 10.43
CA LYS A 140 19.00 -5.29 10.85
C LYS A 140 20.31 -5.70 11.51
N THR A 141 20.78 -6.93 11.30
CA THR A 141 22.08 -7.32 11.86
C THR A 141 23.19 -6.39 11.36
N PRO A 142 24.11 -5.95 12.25
CA PRO A 142 25.13 -4.94 11.92
C PRO A 142 25.97 -5.31 10.69
N ASP A 143 26.18 -6.60 10.46
CA ASP A 143 26.97 -7.12 9.35
C ASP A 143 26.30 -6.92 7.98
N ARG A 144 24.99 -6.67 7.95
CA ARG A 144 24.19 -6.43 6.73
C ARG A 144 23.82 -4.97 6.49
N GLN A 145 23.98 -4.08 7.47
CA GLN A 145 23.74 -2.65 7.26
C GLN A 145 24.91 -2.03 6.49
N THR A 146 24.68 -1.71 5.22
CA THR A 146 25.68 -0.95 4.46
C THR A 146 25.74 0.48 5.01
N ASN A 147 26.93 1.09 5.00
CA ASN A 147 27.12 2.49 5.44
C ASN A 147 26.25 3.51 4.66
N ALA A 148 25.70 3.12 3.50
CA ALA A 148 24.80 3.95 2.71
C ALA A 148 23.38 4.02 3.31
N ASP A 149 22.91 2.97 3.97
CA ASP A 149 21.57 2.91 4.56
C ASP A 149 21.47 3.80 5.81
N GLN A 150 22.53 3.87 6.63
CA GLN A 150 22.56 4.66 7.87
C GLN A 150 22.52 6.18 7.62
N ALA A 151 23.14 6.68 6.54
CA ALA A 151 23.24 8.12 6.30
C ALA A 151 21.96 8.75 5.73
N MET A 152 21.05 7.93 5.17
CA MET A 152 19.80 8.40 4.58
C MET A 152 18.60 8.25 5.53
N GLU A 153 18.74 7.46 6.61
CA GLU A 153 17.65 7.16 7.54
C GLU A 153 17.35 8.29 8.54
N GLU A 154 18.35 9.02 9.07
CA GLU A 154 18.12 9.90 10.25
C GLU A 154 17.15 11.10 10.05
N GLU A 155 17.02 11.69 8.85
CA GLU A 155 16.12 12.86 8.65
C GLU A 155 14.75 12.52 8.03
N ASP A 156 14.61 11.35 7.43
CA ASP A 156 13.38 10.93 6.73
C ASP A 156 12.69 9.71 7.37
N GLU A 157 13.26 9.09 8.41
CA GLU A 157 12.68 7.94 9.13
C GLU A 157 11.22 8.13 9.60
N ASP A 158 10.84 9.36 9.96
CA ASP A 158 9.48 9.67 10.44
C ASP A 158 8.44 9.81 9.33
N PHE A 159 8.86 9.82 8.07
CA PHE A 159 7.96 9.98 6.94
C PHE A 159 7.72 8.64 6.23
N LEU A 160 6.48 8.16 6.33
CA LEU A 160 6.03 7.02 5.57
C LEU A 160 6.06 7.35 4.07
N HIS A 161 7.10 6.93 3.36
CA HIS A 161 7.18 7.03 1.91
C HIS A 161 6.09 6.17 1.26
N GLY A 162 5.88 6.35 -0.04
CA GLY A 162 4.96 5.53 -0.81
C GLY A 162 4.38 6.32 -1.96
N HIS A 163 3.22 5.88 -2.45
CA HIS A 163 2.59 6.51 -3.60
C HIS A 163 1.16 6.95 -3.29
N LEU A 164 0.72 8.01 -3.95
CA LEU A 164 -0.62 8.57 -3.84
C LEU A 164 -1.30 8.58 -5.21
N TRP A 165 -2.62 8.44 -5.21
CA TRP A 165 -3.44 8.75 -6.36
C TRP A 165 -3.67 10.26 -6.44
N ILE A 166 -3.41 10.89 -7.58
CA ILE A 166 -3.69 12.33 -7.75
C ILE A 166 -5.06 12.54 -8.39
N THR A 167 -5.82 13.48 -7.82
CA THR A 167 -7.04 14.03 -8.44
C THR A 167 -6.96 15.55 -8.56
N ALA A 168 -7.45 16.09 -9.67
CA ALA A 168 -7.54 17.53 -9.92
C ALA A 168 -8.95 18.07 -9.63
N GLY A 169 -9.00 19.16 -8.88
CA GLY A 169 -10.21 19.88 -8.52
C GLY A 169 -10.43 21.12 -9.39
N ARG A 170 -11.69 21.36 -9.75
CA ARG A 170 -12.17 22.57 -10.42
C ARG A 170 -13.33 23.18 -9.67
N LYS A 171 -13.24 24.49 -9.43
CA LYS A 171 -14.35 25.26 -8.87
C LYS A 171 -15.37 25.56 -9.97
N THR A 172 -16.60 25.07 -9.81
CA THR A 172 -17.75 25.32 -10.69
C THR A 172 -18.91 25.78 -9.81
N ASP A 173 -19.45 26.97 -10.08
CA ASP A 173 -20.64 27.51 -9.39
C ASP A 173 -20.58 27.44 -7.84
N GLY A 174 -19.39 27.74 -7.29
CA GLY A 174 -19.15 27.70 -5.84
C GLY A 174 -18.89 26.31 -5.26
N SER A 175 -19.06 25.24 -6.03
CA SER A 175 -18.73 23.86 -5.68
C SER A 175 -17.37 23.43 -6.24
N MET A 176 -16.75 22.39 -5.67
CA MET A 176 -15.50 21.81 -6.17
C MET A 176 -15.80 20.46 -6.83
N GLU A 177 -15.54 20.36 -8.12
CA GLU A 177 -15.60 19.12 -8.89
C GLU A 177 -14.23 18.48 -9.02
N TRP A 178 -14.11 17.20 -8.71
CA TRP A 178 -12.85 16.48 -8.79
C TRP A 178 -12.82 15.50 -9.96
N THR A 179 -11.65 15.26 -10.54
CA THR A 179 -11.46 14.14 -11.47
C THR A 179 -11.72 12.81 -10.76
N LYS A 180 -12.34 11.86 -11.47
CA LYS A 180 -12.61 10.53 -10.91
C LYS A 180 -11.29 9.78 -10.71
N VAL A 181 -11.09 9.21 -9.53
CA VAL A 181 -9.99 8.27 -9.27
C VAL A 181 -10.43 6.89 -9.72
N GLN A 182 -9.62 6.25 -10.56
CA GLN A 182 -9.82 4.91 -11.08
C GLN A 182 -8.56 4.11 -10.80
N ARG A 183 -8.64 3.25 -9.78
CA ARG A 183 -7.52 2.39 -9.34
C ARG A 183 -7.32 1.17 -10.23
N GLN A 184 -8.23 0.93 -11.19
CA GLN A 184 -8.15 -0.19 -12.10
C GLN A 184 -6.99 0.00 -13.09
N VAL A 185 -6.17 -1.04 -13.20
CA VAL A 185 -5.17 -1.17 -14.26
C VAL A 185 -5.86 -1.84 -15.44
N TYR A 186 -5.89 -1.20 -16.60
CA TYR A 186 -6.46 -1.84 -17.79
C TYR A 186 -5.62 -3.07 -18.16
N ALA A 187 -6.21 -4.26 -18.04
CA ALA A 187 -5.59 -5.53 -18.44
C ALA A 187 -5.48 -5.69 -19.98
N ASN A 188 -5.93 -4.71 -20.76
CA ASN A 188 -6.08 -4.84 -22.20
C ASN A 188 -5.35 -3.73 -22.95
N THR A 189 -4.15 -4.07 -23.37
CA THR A 189 -3.46 -3.41 -24.48
C THR A 189 -2.94 -4.53 -25.36
N ARG A 190 -3.66 -4.79 -26.45
CA ARG A 190 -3.26 -5.68 -27.57
C ARG A 190 -1.92 -5.27 -28.23
N GLN A 191 -1.12 -4.40 -27.63
CA GLN A 191 0.06 -3.74 -28.20
C GLN A 191 1.21 -3.58 -27.19
N GLY A 192 1.38 -4.48 -26.23
CA GLY A 192 2.59 -4.51 -25.37
C GLY A 192 2.82 -3.27 -24.48
N ASN A 193 1.91 -2.30 -24.48
CA ASN A 193 1.93 -1.19 -23.54
C ASN A 193 1.32 -1.66 -22.23
N GLU A 194 2.15 -2.17 -21.31
CA GLU A 194 1.75 -2.54 -19.95
C GLU A 194 0.68 -1.57 -19.40
N GLY A 195 -0.40 -2.15 -18.86
CA GLY A 195 -1.56 -1.41 -18.42
C GLY A 195 -1.16 -0.23 -17.53
N ARG A 196 -1.38 0.99 -18.01
CA ARG A 196 -1.19 2.17 -17.18
C ARG A 196 -2.45 2.36 -16.34
N PRO A 197 -2.33 2.62 -15.02
CA PRO A 197 -3.50 3.06 -14.26
C PRO A 197 -4.04 4.34 -14.89
N VAL A 198 -5.36 4.44 -14.94
CA VAL A 198 -6.05 5.60 -15.56
C VAL A 198 -5.77 6.86 -14.76
N THR A 199 -5.75 6.73 -13.44
CA THR A 199 -5.38 7.81 -12.54
C THR A 199 -3.88 7.80 -12.27
N PRO A 200 -3.21 8.96 -12.24
CA PRO A 200 -1.79 9.02 -11.95
C PRO A 200 -1.48 8.57 -10.55
N TRP A 201 -0.46 7.74 -10.47
CA TRP A 201 0.10 7.23 -9.24
C TRP A 201 1.50 7.83 -9.10
N VAL A 202 1.71 8.62 -8.05
CA VAL A 202 2.89 9.45 -7.88
C VAL A 202 3.52 9.20 -6.52
N ASN A 203 4.80 9.51 -6.38
CA ASN A 203 5.46 9.49 -5.08
C ASN A 203 4.78 10.46 -4.11
N ARG A 204 4.68 10.04 -2.83
CA ARG A 204 4.17 10.87 -1.74
C ARG A 204 5.11 12.06 -1.55
N PRO A 205 4.67 13.30 -1.82
CA PRO A 205 5.56 14.45 -1.75
C PRO A 205 5.99 14.72 -0.31
N THR A 206 7.28 15.01 -0.12
CA THR A 206 7.86 15.29 1.20
C THR A 206 7.73 16.76 1.62
N SER A 207 7.36 17.64 0.69
CA SER A 207 7.19 19.08 0.90
C SER A 207 6.23 19.68 -0.13
N TYR A 208 5.83 20.93 0.07
CA TYR A 208 5.02 21.67 -0.91
C TYR A 208 5.72 21.83 -2.26
N GLN A 209 7.02 22.18 -2.26
CA GLN A 209 7.81 22.37 -3.48
C GLN A 209 7.93 21.07 -4.28
N ASP A 210 8.11 19.95 -3.59
CA ASP A 210 8.13 18.61 -4.18
C ASP A 210 6.77 18.27 -4.81
N ALA A 211 5.67 18.57 -4.10
CA ALA A 211 4.32 18.39 -4.62
C ALA A 211 4.05 19.21 -5.88
N LEU A 212 4.54 20.46 -5.97
CA LEU A 212 4.41 21.28 -7.18
C LEU A 212 5.15 20.65 -8.38
N LYS A 213 6.35 20.11 -8.17
CA LYS A 213 7.11 19.41 -9.22
C LYS A 213 6.33 18.19 -9.71
N ILE A 214 5.79 17.39 -8.79
CA ILE A 214 4.96 16.23 -9.12
C ILE A 214 3.73 16.64 -9.93
N VAL A 215 3.02 17.70 -9.53
CA VAL A 215 1.84 18.21 -10.26
C VAL A 215 2.21 18.62 -11.68
N LEU A 216 3.34 19.30 -11.87
CA LEU A 216 3.84 19.68 -13.21
C LEU A 216 4.10 18.45 -14.09
N GLU A 217 4.77 17.42 -13.56
CA GLU A 217 5.02 16.18 -14.29
C GLU A 217 3.73 15.45 -14.65
N VAL A 218 2.75 15.42 -13.73
CA VAL A 218 1.43 14.84 -14.00
C VAL A 218 0.70 15.63 -15.09
N MET A 219 0.75 16.97 -15.06
CA MET A 219 0.13 17.81 -16.10
C MET A 219 0.76 17.59 -17.49
N LYS A 220 2.07 17.31 -17.56
CA LYS A 220 2.74 16.96 -18.82
C LYS A 220 2.25 15.62 -19.36
N ALA A 221 2.03 14.65 -18.47
CA ALA A 221 1.68 13.29 -18.84
C ALA A 221 0.18 13.05 -19.08
N GLN A 222 -0.70 13.85 -18.47
CA GLN A 222 -2.13 13.53 -18.35
C GLN A 222 -3.02 14.73 -18.69
N TRP A 223 -3.58 14.67 -19.90
CA TRP A 223 -4.39 15.75 -20.47
C TRP A 223 -5.60 16.13 -19.61
N ASP A 224 -6.32 15.17 -19.04
CA ASP A 224 -7.56 15.46 -18.30
C ASP A 224 -7.31 16.24 -17.00
N ILE A 225 -6.26 15.88 -16.26
CA ILE A 225 -5.84 16.62 -15.05
C ILE A 225 -5.37 18.01 -15.44
N ARG A 226 -4.54 18.11 -16.47
CA ARG A 226 -4.07 19.39 -17.00
C ARG A 226 -5.25 20.29 -17.35
N LYS A 227 -6.18 19.80 -18.17
CA LYS A 227 -7.38 20.54 -18.59
C LYS A 227 -8.20 21.00 -17.37
N LYS A 228 -8.43 20.13 -16.39
CA LYS A 228 -9.18 20.50 -15.18
C LYS A 228 -8.48 21.62 -14.39
N LEU A 229 -7.18 21.50 -14.14
CA LEU A 229 -6.41 22.53 -13.41
C LEU A 229 -6.33 23.86 -14.17
N GLU A 230 -6.22 23.83 -15.51
CA GLU A 230 -6.27 25.03 -16.36
C GLU A 230 -7.59 25.78 -16.22
N HIS A 231 -8.72 25.05 -16.29
CA HIS A 231 -10.04 25.68 -16.16
C HIS A 231 -10.28 26.25 -14.76
N SER A 232 -9.66 25.66 -13.73
CA SER A 232 -9.73 26.17 -12.35
C SER A 232 -8.99 27.50 -12.18
N ALA A 233 -7.94 27.72 -12.96
CA ALA A 233 -7.06 28.87 -12.84
C ALA A 233 -7.51 30.09 -13.68
N GLY A 234 -8.59 29.94 -14.46
CA GLY A 234 -9.09 30.99 -15.36
C GLY A 234 -8.12 31.27 -16.51
N THR A 235 -8.23 32.46 -17.12
CA THR A 235 -7.39 32.90 -18.25
C THR A 235 -5.90 33.07 -17.88
N THR A 236 -5.54 32.95 -16.60
CA THR A 236 -4.21 33.27 -16.06
C THR A 236 -3.17 32.19 -16.34
N VAL A 237 -3.58 30.97 -16.71
CA VAL A 237 -2.66 29.90 -17.13
C VAL A 237 -2.65 29.85 -18.66
N SER A 238 -1.80 30.67 -19.27
CA SER A 238 -1.64 30.73 -20.71
C SER A 238 -0.73 29.63 -21.22
N PHE A 239 -1.33 28.61 -21.85
CA PHE A 239 -0.61 27.68 -22.71
C PHE A 239 -0.64 28.20 -24.14
N SER A 240 0.16 29.23 -24.41
CA SER A 240 0.32 29.75 -25.78
C SER A 240 1.07 28.71 -26.62
N GLY A 241 0.35 27.85 -27.34
CA GLY A 241 0.90 26.88 -28.30
C GLY A 241 1.37 25.55 -27.70
N SER A 242 1.31 24.48 -28.50
CA SER A 242 1.66 23.09 -28.14
C SER A 242 3.08 22.88 -27.62
N ASN A 243 3.95 23.91 -27.72
CA ASN A 243 5.39 23.77 -27.50
C ASN A 243 5.86 24.35 -26.15
N ASN A 244 4.99 25.04 -25.41
CA ASN A 244 5.37 25.60 -24.11
C ASN A 244 5.07 24.61 -22.97
N PRO A 245 6.03 24.36 -22.07
CA PRO A 245 5.83 23.47 -20.93
C PRO A 245 4.76 24.05 -19.98
N PRO A 246 3.98 23.19 -19.29
CA PRO A 246 3.09 23.64 -18.23
C PRO A 246 3.83 24.43 -17.17
N THR A 247 3.23 25.54 -16.76
CA THR A 247 3.69 26.35 -15.63
C THR A 247 2.56 26.46 -14.63
N LEU A 248 2.89 26.36 -13.35
CA LEU A 248 1.97 26.65 -12.26
C LEU A 248 2.06 28.14 -11.92
N PRO A 249 0.95 28.75 -11.45
CA PRO A 249 0.97 30.13 -10.99
C PRO A 249 2.01 30.30 -9.87
N GLN A 250 2.75 31.41 -9.93
CA GLN A 250 3.72 31.74 -8.89
C GLN A 250 3.02 32.43 -7.71
N PRO A 251 3.50 32.21 -6.47
CA PRO A 251 3.08 32.99 -5.30
C PRO A 251 3.12 34.49 -5.55
N GLN A 252 2.04 35.20 -5.21
CA GLN A 252 1.96 36.67 -5.20
C GLN A 252 1.65 37.15 -3.79
N GLU A 253 1.83 38.45 -3.51
CA GLU A 253 1.56 39.03 -2.17
C GLU A 253 0.12 38.76 -1.68
N THR A 254 -0.84 38.81 -2.60
CA THR A 254 -2.27 38.57 -2.35
C THR A 254 -2.65 37.09 -2.34
N ASN A 255 -1.85 36.22 -2.97
CA ASN A 255 -2.08 34.78 -3.03
C ASN A 255 -0.76 34.02 -2.86
N LYS A 256 -0.38 33.80 -1.59
CA LYS A 256 0.91 33.18 -1.24
C LYS A 256 1.03 31.72 -1.73
N PHE A 257 -0.09 31.03 -1.96
CA PHE A 257 -0.11 29.61 -2.35
C PHE A 257 -1.22 29.37 -3.37
N PRO A 258 -0.97 29.66 -4.65
CA PRO A 258 -1.99 29.59 -5.69
C PRO A 258 -2.37 28.14 -6.05
N VAL A 259 -1.54 27.17 -5.66
CA VAL A 259 -1.88 25.74 -5.74
C VAL A 259 -2.20 25.24 -4.33
N LYS A 260 -3.42 24.76 -4.15
CA LYS A 260 -3.91 24.19 -2.90
C LYS A 260 -3.98 22.68 -3.00
N PHE A 261 -3.71 22.04 -1.89
CA PHE A 261 -3.73 20.59 -1.73
C PHE A 261 -4.81 20.19 -0.74
N PHE A 262 -5.39 19.01 -0.95
CA PHE A 262 -6.57 18.54 -0.25
C PHE A 262 -6.42 17.06 0.09
N THR A 263 -6.94 16.66 1.24
CA THR A 263 -7.10 15.26 1.63
C THR A 263 -8.56 14.85 1.52
N PHE A 264 -8.78 13.56 1.33
CA PHE A 264 -10.10 12.94 1.34
C PHE A 264 -10.17 11.98 2.53
N PRO A 265 -11.30 11.93 3.26
CA PRO A 265 -11.47 10.96 4.33
C PRO A 265 -11.31 9.54 3.78
N PRO A 266 -10.62 8.63 4.50
CA PRO A 266 -10.55 7.23 4.11
C PRO A 266 -11.95 6.62 4.19
N ARG A 267 -12.56 6.37 3.03
CA ARG A 267 -13.79 5.60 2.89
C ARG A 267 -13.64 4.58 1.76
N ASN A 268 -14.43 3.51 1.83
CA ASN A 268 -14.39 2.37 0.91
C ASN A 268 -14.86 2.71 -0.52
N ASP A 269 -15.29 3.95 -0.75
CA ASP A 269 -15.82 4.42 -2.00
C ASP A 269 -14.90 5.50 -2.60
N ASP A 270 -14.65 5.43 -3.92
CA ASP A 270 -13.79 6.35 -4.68
C ASP A 270 -14.35 7.79 -4.75
N TYR A 271 -15.23 8.20 -3.82
CA TYR A 271 -15.87 9.50 -3.84
C TYR A 271 -14.96 10.58 -3.28
N THR A 272 -14.61 11.49 -4.17
CA THR A 272 -14.00 12.79 -3.91
C THR A 272 -15.01 13.84 -3.40
N SER A 273 -16.16 13.39 -2.84
CA SER A 273 -17.27 14.24 -2.44
C SER A 273 -17.01 15.00 -1.14
N GLN A 274 -16.21 14.43 -0.25
CA GLN A 274 -15.77 15.06 1.00
C GLN A 274 -14.27 15.31 0.93
N TRP A 275 -13.86 16.54 1.19
CA TRP A 275 -12.45 16.91 1.12
C TRP A 275 -12.14 17.94 2.18
N LYS A 276 -10.86 17.99 2.58
CA LYS A 276 -10.34 18.97 3.52
C LYS A 276 -9.11 19.65 2.93
N PRO A 277 -9.05 20.99 2.86
CA PRO A 277 -7.85 21.68 2.42
C PRO A 277 -6.72 21.50 3.44
N PHE A 278 -5.49 21.47 2.96
CA PHE A 278 -4.32 21.48 3.83
C PHE A 278 -4.28 22.81 4.62
N PRO A 279 -3.86 22.78 5.89
CA PRO A 279 -3.67 24.00 6.66
C PRO A 279 -2.56 24.85 6.05
N GLU A 280 -2.65 26.18 6.17
CA GLU A 280 -1.68 27.08 5.55
C GLU A 280 -0.23 26.83 6.01
N ALA A 281 -0.06 26.43 7.28
CA ALA A 281 1.23 26.09 7.85
C ALA A 281 1.95 24.97 7.08
N ALA A 282 1.23 24.03 6.48
CA ALA A 282 1.81 22.94 5.69
C ALA A 282 2.60 23.44 4.48
N TYR A 283 2.24 24.60 3.91
CA TYR A 283 2.95 25.15 2.75
C TYR A 283 4.28 25.81 3.11
N ARG A 284 4.55 26.01 4.40
CA ARG A 284 5.77 26.65 4.93
C ARG A 284 6.63 25.70 5.77
N ASP A 285 6.01 24.70 6.40
CA ASP A 285 6.66 23.77 7.31
C ASP A 285 6.58 22.33 6.78
N LYS A 286 7.75 21.75 6.46
CA LYS A 286 7.91 20.36 6.00
C LYS A 286 7.33 19.36 7.02
N LYS A 287 7.47 19.60 8.33
CA LYS A 287 6.94 18.71 9.38
C LYS A 287 5.42 18.72 9.40
N VAL A 288 4.80 19.89 9.25
CA VAL A 288 3.33 19.99 9.14
C VAL A 288 2.85 19.34 7.85
N TRP A 289 3.52 19.58 6.72
CA TRP A 289 3.25 18.91 5.44
C TRP A 289 3.23 17.39 5.58
N LYS A 290 4.30 16.82 6.13
CA LYS A 290 4.47 15.38 6.32
C LYS A 290 3.36 14.74 7.17
N ARG A 291 2.77 15.48 8.10
CA ARG A 291 1.65 15.04 8.95
C ARG A 291 0.29 15.08 8.28
N VAL A 292 0.08 15.99 7.32
CA VAL A 292 -1.23 16.20 6.68
C VAL A 292 -1.34 15.59 5.30
N VAL A 293 -0.22 15.31 4.64
CA VAL A 293 -0.23 14.63 3.34
C VAL A 293 -0.82 13.21 3.52
N PRO A 294 -1.73 12.75 2.63
CA PRO A 294 -2.40 11.46 2.76
C PRO A 294 -1.42 10.30 2.93
N ALA A 295 -1.86 9.22 3.56
CA ALA A 295 -1.09 8.00 3.68
C ALA A 295 -0.88 7.34 2.30
N PRO A 296 0.13 6.48 2.12
CA PRO A 296 0.30 5.70 0.90
C PRO A 296 -0.98 4.97 0.49
N GLY A 297 -1.25 4.94 -0.82
CA GLY A 297 -2.46 4.35 -1.38
C GLY A 297 -3.69 5.27 -1.33
N GLU A 298 -3.64 6.39 -0.60
CA GLU A 298 -4.73 7.36 -0.53
C GLU A 298 -4.70 8.39 -1.68
N ILE A 299 -5.69 9.28 -1.69
CA ILE A 299 -5.90 10.28 -2.73
C ILE A 299 -5.36 11.64 -2.27
N LEU A 300 -4.51 12.25 -3.09
CA LEU A 300 -4.09 13.65 -2.97
C LEU A 300 -4.87 14.52 -3.97
N GLY A 301 -5.66 15.45 -3.44
CA GLY A 301 -6.37 16.43 -4.23
C GLY A 301 -5.50 17.65 -4.50
N VAL A 302 -5.52 18.15 -5.73
CA VAL A 302 -4.88 19.42 -6.11
C VAL A 302 -5.88 20.33 -6.82
N ALA A 303 -5.91 21.60 -6.47
CA ALA A 303 -6.68 22.61 -7.20
C ALA A 303 -5.90 23.93 -7.27
N VAL A 304 -6.09 24.67 -8.36
CA VAL A 304 -5.57 26.04 -8.46
C VAL A 304 -6.60 26.98 -7.87
N HIS A 305 -6.20 27.74 -6.85
CA HIS A 305 -7.03 28.76 -6.22
C HIS A 305 -6.67 30.11 -6.80
N ILE A 306 -7.61 30.72 -7.52
CA ILE A 306 -7.54 32.13 -7.94
C ILE A 306 -7.92 33.00 -6.75
#